data_AF-A0A1S6GKN9-F1
#
_entry.id   AF-A0A1S6GKN9-F1
#
_cell.length_a   1.000
_cell.length_b   1.000
_cell.length_c   1.000
_cell.angle_alpha   90.00
_cell.angle_beta   90.00
_cell.angle_gamma   90.00
#
_symmetry.space_group_name_H-M   'P 1'
#
loop_
_entity.id
_entity.type
_entity.pdbx_description
1 polymer ?
#
loop_
_entity_poly.entity_id
_entity_poly.type
_entity_poly.pdbx_seq_one_letter_code
_entity_poly.pdbx_strand_id
1 'polypeptide(L)'
;MTPPAATEVIPAVDVSVHLPVLLLGLRWLFDTEQPDTAIVAHDGQAVVSAGGRTLRFIPRGRVGSATICVEVTSRGTDHKPVTADELDAFAALLADIDVRVQHTWVEYPGDRGCLALLRPAHASLCEATARYDRGCPRHRHPHWCVCGWYADGAAALIGLTELHQQVSQWAESTPTLAGPWPTHLDPKGVLSQIAATAARSRKLVSGAVPLQV
;
A
#
# COMPACT_ATOMS: atom_id res chain seq x y z
N MET A 1 -4.05 -51.77 -6.22
CA MET A 1 -3.39 -50.48 -6.55
C MET A 1 -4.44 -49.40 -6.47
N THR A 2 -4.46 -48.68 -5.37
CA THR A 2 -5.34 -47.52 -5.16
C THR A 2 -4.69 -46.32 -5.86
N PRO A 3 -5.41 -45.55 -6.69
CA PRO A 3 -4.85 -44.32 -7.27
C PRO A 3 -4.51 -43.34 -6.13
N PRO A 4 -3.41 -42.58 -6.23
CA PRO A 4 -3.13 -41.53 -5.25
C PRO A 4 -4.25 -40.49 -5.29
N ALA A 5 -4.72 -40.09 -4.11
CA ALA A 5 -5.69 -39.02 -3.94
C ALA A 5 -5.18 -37.78 -4.69
N ALA A 6 -6.03 -37.20 -5.53
CA ALA A 6 -5.76 -35.90 -6.13
C ALA A 6 -5.48 -34.91 -5.00
N THR A 7 -4.29 -34.34 -4.98
CA THR A 7 -3.98 -33.17 -4.16
C THR A 7 -4.96 -32.09 -4.55
N GLU A 8 -5.96 -31.89 -3.71
CA GLU A 8 -6.90 -30.77 -3.82
C GLU A 8 -6.05 -29.50 -3.70
N VAL A 9 -5.84 -28.82 -4.82
CA VAL A 9 -5.21 -27.51 -4.84
C VAL A 9 -6.21 -26.55 -4.21
N ILE A 10 -6.07 -26.33 -2.90
CA ILE A 10 -6.81 -25.27 -2.20
C ILE A 10 -6.52 -23.98 -2.98
N PRO A 11 -7.54 -23.28 -3.50
CA PRO A 11 -7.29 -22.04 -4.22
C PRO A 11 -6.59 -21.07 -3.27
N ALA A 12 -5.37 -20.67 -3.65
CA ALA A 12 -4.60 -19.69 -2.90
C ALA A 12 -5.45 -18.43 -2.68
N VAL A 13 -5.37 -17.85 -1.48
CA VAL A 13 -6.06 -16.58 -1.19
C VAL A 13 -5.58 -15.53 -2.20
N ASP A 14 -6.48 -15.06 -3.06
CA ASP A 14 -6.12 -14.05 -4.06
C ASP A 14 -6.00 -12.68 -3.39
N VAL A 15 -4.75 -12.24 -3.21
CA VAL A 15 -4.40 -10.93 -2.67
C VAL A 15 -3.96 -9.93 -3.76
N SER A 16 -3.98 -10.34 -5.03
CA SER A 16 -3.50 -9.50 -6.15
C SER A 16 -4.28 -8.20 -6.30
N VAL A 17 -5.55 -8.19 -5.88
CA VAL A 17 -6.41 -7.00 -5.82
C VAL A 17 -5.82 -5.88 -4.95
N HIS A 18 -4.92 -6.22 -4.01
CA HIS A 18 -4.26 -5.26 -3.14
C HIS A 18 -2.98 -4.65 -3.74
N LEU A 19 -2.51 -5.16 -4.88
CA LEU A 19 -1.25 -4.74 -5.50
C LEU A 19 -1.15 -3.23 -5.73
N PRO A 20 -2.18 -2.50 -6.21
CA PRO A 20 -2.09 -1.05 -6.38
C PRO A 20 -1.80 -0.31 -5.06
N VAL A 21 -2.45 -0.73 -3.97
CA VAL A 21 -2.25 -0.13 -2.64
C VAL A 21 -0.88 -0.51 -2.07
N LEU A 22 -0.44 -1.75 -2.28
CA LEU A 22 0.91 -2.18 -1.91
C LEU A 22 1.98 -1.36 -2.62
N LEU A 23 1.90 -1.19 -3.94
CA LEU A 23 2.88 -0.42 -4.70
C LEU A 23 2.93 1.04 -4.26
N LEU A 24 1.77 1.65 -3.98
CA LEU A 24 1.69 3.01 -3.44
C LEU A 24 2.41 3.11 -2.08
N GLY A 25 2.13 2.19 -1.17
CA GLY A 25 2.74 2.19 0.15
C GLY A 25 4.21 1.81 0.17
N LEU A 26 4.66 0.94 -0.74
CA LEU A 26 6.08 0.62 -0.92
C LEU A 26 6.85 1.83 -1.45
N ARG A 27 6.31 2.56 -2.43
CA ARG A 27 6.89 3.82 -2.90
C ARG A 27 7.00 4.84 -1.77
N TRP A 28 5.97 4.96 -0.94
CA TRP A 28 5.99 5.84 0.23
C TRP A 28 7.05 5.42 1.25
N LEU A 29 7.10 4.12 1.59
CA LEU A 29 8.04 3.59 2.57
C LEU A 29 9.49 3.70 2.12
N PHE A 30 9.79 3.44 0.86
CA PHE A 30 11.16 3.20 0.42
C PHE A 30 11.77 4.29 -0.44
N ASP A 31 10.96 5.01 -1.21
CA ASP A 31 11.46 5.86 -2.30
C ASP A 31 10.98 7.32 -2.18
N THR A 32 10.15 7.63 -1.18
CA THR A 32 9.64 8.99 -0.96
C THR A 32 10.43 9.69 0.13
N GLU A 33 11.33 10.57 -0.31
CA GLU A 33 12.00 11.51 0.57
C GLU A 33 10.97 12.43 1.25
N GLN A 34 11.21 12.73 2.52
CA GLN A 34 10.30 13.51 3.36
C GLN A 34 10.97 14.82 3.74
N PRO A 35 10.24 15.95 3.77
CA PRO A 35 10.78 17.21 4.24
C PRO A 35 11.33 17.12 5.67
N ASP A 36 12.33 17.94 5.99
CA ASP A 36 12.96 17.96 7.32
C ASP A 36 12.03 18.38 8.47
N THR A 37 10.91 19.02 8.14
CA THR A 37 9.86 19.40 9.09
C THR A 37 8.75 18.36 9.21
N ALA A 38 8.76 17.32 8.37
CA ALA A 38 7.72 16.31 8.35
C ALA A 38 7.67 15.52 9.65
N ILE A 39 6.45 15.21 10.08
CA ILE A 39 6.16 14.40 11.25
C ILE A 39 5.15 13.34 10.83
N VAL A 40 5.46 12.07 11.11
CA VAL A 40 4.55 10.94 10.90
C VAL A 40 4.37 10.21 12.21
N ALA A 41 3.14 9.82 12.53
CA ALA A 41 2.86 9.03 13.71
C ALA A 41 3.59 7.67 13.65
N HIS A 42 3.91 7.11 14.81
CA HIS A 42 4.64 5.84 14.92
C HIS A 42 3.89 4.64 14.30
N ASP A 43 2.57 4.71 14.17
CA ASP A 43 1.73 3.73 13.49
C ASP A 43 1.60 3.98 11.97
N GLY A 44 2.34 4.96 11.45
CA GLY A 44 2.49 5.23 10.03
C GLY A 44 1.22 5.76 9.36
N GLN A 45 0.95 5.30 8.14
CA GLN A 45 -0.25 5.69 7.37
C GLN A 45 -0.99 4.46 6.85
N ALA A 46 -2.31 4.58 6.73
CA ALA A 46 -3.19 3.50 6.32
C ALA A 46 -4.04 3.90 5.11
N VAL A 47 -4.31 2.93 4.24
CA VAL A 47 -5.14 3.08 3.05
C VAL A 47 -6.12 1.92 2.99
N VAL A 48 -7.40 2.24 2.85
CA VAL A 48 -8.45 1.24 2.62
C VAL A 48 -8.20 0.57 1.28
N SER A 49 -8.25 -0.76 1.27
CA SER A 49 -8.10 -1.60 0.09
C SER A 49 -9.37 -2.40 -0.15
N ALA A 50 -9.32 -3.35 -1.10
CA ALA A 50 -10.45 -4.20 -1.43
C ALA A 50 -10.78 -5.21 -0.32
N GLY A 51 -11.91 -5.91 -0.45
CA GLY A 51 -12.22 -7.08 0.38
C GLY A 51 -12.36 -6.81 1.89
N GLY A 52 -12.67 -5.57 2.29
CA GLY A 52 -12.76 -5.19 3.70
C GLY A 52 -11.40 -5.16 4.40
N ARG A 53 -10.33 -4.92 3.65
CA ARG A 53 -8.96 -4.76 4.18
C ARG A 53 -8.52 -3.31 4.18
N THR A 54 -7.74 -2.94 5.20
CA THR A 54 -6.98 -1.70 5.26
C THR A 54 -5.52 -2.08 5.35
N LEU A 55 -4.68 -1.50 4.49
CA LEU A 55 -3.23 -1.70 4.54
C LEU A 55 -2.58 -0.52 5.24
N ARG A 56 -1.87 -0.79 6.32
CA ARG A 56 -1.09 0.16 7.09
C ARG A 56 0.38 -0.03 6.84
N PHE A 57 1.07 1.06 6.54
CA PHE A 57 2.49 1.10 6.25
C PHE A 57 3.18 1.81 7.41
N ILE A 58 4.07 1.11 8.09
CA ILE A 58 4.74 1.57 9.32
C ILE A 58 6.23 1.70 9.03
N PRO A 59 6.80 2.93 9.05
CA PRO A 59 8.22 3.13 8.72
C PRO A 59 9.17 2.43 9.71
N ARG A 60 8.80 2.42 11.00
CA ARG A 60 9.55 1.80 12.09
C ARG A 60 8.61 0.95 12.93
N GLY A 61 8.45 -0.31 12.54
CA GLY A 61 7.67 -1.29 13.29
C GLY A 61 8.36 -1.68 14.60
N ARG A 62 7.66 -2.49 15.41
CA ARG A 62 8.14 -2.94 16.74
C ARG A 62 9.51 -3.64 16.71
N VAL A 63 9.87 -4.26 15.58
CA VAL A 63 11.15 -4.97 15.38
C VAL A 63 12.25 -4.03 14.85
N GLY A 64 11.97 -2.73 14.71
CA GLY A 64 12.88 -1.74 14.12
C GLY A 64 12.88 -1.72 12.59
N SER A 65 12.24 -2.70 11.95
CA SER A 65 12.07 -2.81 10.50
C SER A 65 10.80 -2.12 10.00
N ALA A 66 10.77 -1.72 8.73
CA ALA A 66 9.53 -1.31 8.07
C ALA A 66 8.51 -2.46 8.12
N THR A 67 7.25 -2.15 8.37
CA THR A 67 6.19 -3.16 8.55
C THR A 67 4.97 -2.79 7.72
N ILE A 68 4.35 -3.77 7.09
CA ILE A 68 3.03 -3.66 6.47
C ILE A 68 2.06 -4.44 7.35
N CYS A 69 0.97 -3.81 7.78
CA CYS A 69 -0.10 -4.49 8.49
C CYS A 69 -1.38 -4.50 7.65
N VAL A 70 -1.97 -5.69 7.53
CA VAL A 70 -3.28 -5.95 6.96
C VAL A 70 -4.28 -5.90 8.11
N GLU A 71 -5.24 -5.00 8.04
CA GLU A 71 -6.25 -4.76 9.06
C GLU A 71 -7.66 -5.03 8.51
N VAL A 72 -8.56 -5.53 9.35
CA VAL A 72 -9.98 -5.63 9.00
C VAL A 72 -10.61 -4.23 9.08
N THR A 73 -11.20 -3.75 7.98
CA THR A 73 -11.75 -2.39 7.86
C THR A 73 -13.00 -2.16 8.72
N SER A 74 -13.87 -3.16 8.90
CA SER A 74 -15.04 -3.05 9.76
C SER A 74 -15.31 -4.33 10.55
N ARG A 75 -15.71 -4.17 11.82
CA ARG A 75 -16.06 -5.27 12.73
C ARG A 75 -17.55 -5.57 12.71
N GLY A 76 -18.11 -5.72 11.51
CA GLY A 76 -19.52 -6.05 11.29
C GLY A 76 -19.79 -7.56 11.37
N THR A 77 -21.01 -7.97 11.04
CA THR A 77 -21.41 -9.39 10.93
C THR A 77 -20.61 -10.18 9.89
N ASP A 78 -20.02 -9.48 8.91
CA ASP A 78 -19.15 -10.06 7.88
C ASP A 78 -17.66 -9.96 8.26
N HIS A 79 -17.34 -9.96 9.56
CA HIS A 79 -15.95 -9.97 10.03
C HIS A 79 -15.24 -11.21 9.47
N LYS A 80 -14.27 -10.96 8.59
CA LYS A 80 -13.34 -11.97 8.10
C LYS A 80 -11.99 -11.73 8.76
N PRO A 81 -11.55 -12.56 9.71
CA PRO A 81 -10.23 -12.44 10.31
C PRO A 81 -9.13 -12.50 9.25
N VAL A 82 -8.00 -11.85 9.54
CA VAL A 82 -6.75 -12.06 8.80
C VAL A 82 -6.18 -13.41 9.20
N THR A 83 -5.87 -14.25 8.21
CA THR A 83 -5.32 -15.59 8.44
C THR A 83 -3.82 -15.64 8.14
N ALA A 84 -3.15 -16.70 8.61
CA ALA A 84 -1.76 -16.95 8.25
C ALA A 84 -1.60 -17.15 6.73
N ASP A 85 -2.49 -17.93 6.11
CA ASP A 85 -2.50 -18.16 4.66
C ASP A 85 -2.66 -16.87 3.84
N GLU A 86 -3.45 -15.90 4.35
CA GLU A 86 -3.56 -14.58 3.74
C GLU A 86 -2.22 -13.83 3.81
N LEU A 87 -1.53 -13.86 4.95
CA LEU A 87 -0.20 -13.25 5.08
C LEU A 87 0.86 -13.95 4.22
N ASP A 88 0.78 -15.27 4.07
CA ASP A 88 1.67 -16.02 3.18
C ASP A 88 1.45 -15.64 1.72
N ALA A 89 0.19 -15.43 1.31
CA ALA A 89 -0.15 -14.92 -0.02
C ALA A 89 0.38 -13.49 -0.23
N PHE A 90 0.28 -12.61 0.77
CA PHE A 90 0.91 -11.28 0.72
C PHE A 90 2.43 -11.35 0.63
N ALA A 91 3.07 -12.26 1.37
CA ALA A 91 4.52 -12.45 1.32
C ALA A 91 4.99 -12.96 -0.04
N ALA A 92 4.24 -13.88 -0.67
CA ALA A 92 4.50 -14.34 -2.03
C ALA A 92 4.36 -13.19 -3.05
N LEU A 93 3.27 -12.42 -2.99
CA LEU A 93 3.06 -11.26 -3.85
C LEU A 93 4.17 -10.21 -3.71
N LEU A 94 4.63 -9.94 -2.49
CA LEU A 94 5.76 -9.04 -2.23
C LEU A 94 7.06 -9.60 -2.83
N ALA A 95 7.30 -10.91 -2.71
CA ALA A 95 8.48 -11.55 -3.29
C ALA A 95 8.50 -11.45 -4.83
N ASP A 96 7.35 -11.55 -5.49
CA ASP A 96 7.20 -11.39 -6.95
C ASP A 96 7.60 -10.00 -7.45
N ILE A 97 7.49 -8.97 -6.59
CA ILE A 97 7.94 -7.59 -6.87
C ILE A 97 9.27 -7.24 -6.18
N ASP A 98 10.06 -8.26 -5.86
CA ASP A 98 11.38 -8.18 -5.24
C ASP A 98 11.44 -7.52 -3.85
N VAL A 99 10.34 -7.54 -3.11
CA VAL A 99 10.27 -7.13 -1.71
C VAL A 99 10.33 -8.35 -0.79
N ARG A 100 11.38 -8.44 0.04
CA ARG A 100 11.56 -9.57 0.95
C ARG A 100 10.93 -9.31 2.32
N VAL A 101 10.14 -10.27 2.78
CA VAL A 101 9.56 -10.31 4.14
C VAL A 101 10.49 -11.11 5.05
N GLN A 102 10.82 -10.54 6.21
CA GLN A 102 11.65 -11.18 7.22
C GLN A 102 10.83 -12.07 8.17
N HIS A 103 9.63 -11.61 8.56
CA HIS A 103 8.76 -12.32 9.48
C HIS A 103 7.30 -11.89 9.30
N THR A 104 6.37 -12.81 9.55
CA THR A 104 4.92 -12.58 9.54
C THR A 104 4.31 -12.99 10.88
N TRP A 105 3.27 -12.27 11.33
CA TRP A 105 2.50 -12.64 12.52
C TRP A 105 1.06 -12.15 12.40
N VAL A 106 0.15 -12.90 13.01
CA VAL A 106 -1.26 -12.50 13.18
C VAL A 106 -1.47 -12.09 14.64
N GLU A 107 -2.01 -10.90 14.87
CA GLU A 107 -2.40 -10.45 16.20
C GLU A 107 -3.75 -11.05 16.56
N TYR A 108 -3.86 -11.68 17.73
CA TYR A 108 -5.14 -12.20 18.23
C TYR A 108 -6.13 -11.04 18.49
N PRO A 109 -7.40 -11.11 18.03
CA PRO A 109 -8.13 -12.26 17.49
C PRO A 109 -8.19 -12.37 15.95
N GLY A 110 -7.20 -11.85 15.24
CA GLY A 110 -7.13 -11.82 13.77
C GLY A 110 -7.63 -10.52 13.16
N ASP A 111 -7.76 -9.45 13.94
CA ASP A 111 -8.13 -8.12 13.42
C ASP A 111 -7.00 -7.46 12.63
N ARG A 112 -5.76 -7.91 12.88
CA ARG A 112 -4.55 -7.39 12.25
C ARG A 112 -3.57 -8.54 12.03
N GLY A 113 -2.99 -8.60 10.85
CA GLY A 113 -1.79 -9.40 10.57
C GLY A 113 -0.71 -8.52 9.96
N CYS A 114 0.55 -8.79 10.25
CA CYS A 114 1.65 -7.91 9.86
C CYS A 114 2.80 -8.69 9.23
N LEU A 115 3.51 -8.00 8.35
CA LEU A 115 4.68 -8.46 7.61
C LEU A 115 5.83 -7.48 7.88
N ALA A 116 6.87 -7.93 8.58
CA ALA A 116 8.10 -7.16 8.75
C ALA A 116 8.96 -7.31 7.48
N LEU A 117 9.36 -6.20 6.88
CA LEU A 117 10.15 -6.17 5.66
C LEU A 117 11.65 -6.20 5.98
N LEU A 118 12.44 -6.80 5.09
CA LEU A 118 13.89 -6.86 5.25
C LEU A 118 14.56 -5.49 5.00
N ARG A 119 14.07 -4.75 3.99
CA ARG A 119 14.57 -3.42 3.65
C ARG A 119 14.04 -2.39 4.68
N PRO A 120 14.90 -1.52 5.26
CA PRO A 120 14.42 -0.44 6.10
C PRO A 120 13.67 0.62 5.27
N ALA A 121 12.77 1.36 5.92
CA ALA A 121 12.13 2.51 5.30
C ALA A 121 13.15 3.63 4.98
N HIS A 122 12.76 4.56 4.13
CA HIS A 122 13.56 5.71 3.72
C HIS A 122 14.02 6.50 4.95
N ALA A 123 15.29 6.92 4.97
CA ALA A 123 15.91 7.52 6.15
C ALA A 123 15.18 8.79 6.64
N SER A 124 14.75 9.66 5.72
CA SER A 124 13.98 10.87 6.06
C SER A 124 12.62 10.54 6.70
N LEU A 125 11.98 9.44 6.28
CA LEU A 125 10.71 8.99 6.85
C LEU A 125 10.92 8.39 8.24
N CYS A 126 12.00 7.63 8.44
CA CYS A 126 12.44 7.18 9.76
C CYS A 126 12.72 8.36 10.70
N GLU A 127 13.34 9.44 10.23
CA GLU A 127 13.55 10.66 11.02
C GLU A 127 12.23 11.40 11.31
N ALA A 128 11.29 11.43 10.38
CA ALA A 128 9.95 11.98 10.63
C ALA A 128 9.23 11.22 11.77
N THR A 129 9.36 9.89 11.81
CA THR A 129 8.87 9.07 12.93
C THR A 129 9.64 9.37 14.21
N ALA A 130 10.98 9.48 14.14
CA ALA A 130 11.80 9.79 15.31
C ALA A 130 11.46 11.17 15.91
N ARG A 131 11.11 12.16 15.09
CA ARG A 131 10.60 13.46 15.56
C ARG A 131 9.29 13.28 16.34
N TYR A 132 8.36 12.48 15.82
CA TYR A 132 7.12 12.17 16.51
C TYR A 132 7.36 11.53 17.89
N ASP A 133 8.29 10.57 17.97
CA ASP A 133 8.63 9.86 19.21
C ASP A 133 9.32 10.76 20.25
N ARG A 134 10.21 11.66 19.80
CA ARG A 134 10.87 12.65 20.69
C ARG A 134 9.87 13.67 21.26
N GLY A 135 8.75 13.86 20.59
CA GLY A 135 7.70 14.80 20.96
C GLY A 135 8.03 16.26 20.68
N CYS A 136 7.08 17.16 21.01
CA CYS A 136 7.23 18.57 20.69
C CYS A 136 8.45 19.19 21.41
N PRO A 137 9.40 19.81 20.70
CA PRO A 137 10.64 20.31 21.31
C PRO A 137 10.41 21.47 22.28
N ARG A 138 9.32 22.23 22.12
CA ARG A 138 8.98 23.39 22.96
C ARG A 138 8.37 22.98 24.30
N HIS A 139 7.41 22.05 24.27
CA HIS A 139 6.59 21.71 25.42
C HIS A 139 6.91 20.34 26.02
N ARG A 140 7.74 19.53 25.34
CA ARG A 140 8.22 18.21 25.77
C ARG A 140 7.11 17.24 26.17
N HIS A 141 5.90 17.43 25.63
CA HIS A 141 4.81 16.49 25.78
C HIS A 141 4.92 15.40 24.71
N PRO A 142 4.98 14.11 25.13
CA PRO A 142 5.01 12.99 24.20
C PRO A 142 3.64 12.85 23.52
N HIS A 143 3.65 12.72 22.19
CA HIS A 143 2.50 12.40 21.33
C HIS A 143 1.31 13.36 21.31
N TRP A 144 1.30 14.43 22.11
CA TRP A 144 0.26 15.47 22.04
C TRP A 144 0.84 16.86 22.33
N CYS A 145 0.43 17.86 21.57
CA CYS A 145 0.70 19.27 21.83
C CYS A 145 -0.38 20.12 21.17
N VAL A 146 -0.91 21.10 21.88
CA VAL A 146 -1.89 22.08 21.34
C VAL A 146 -1.23 23.21 20.55
N CYS A 147 0.10 23.21 20.47
CA CYS A 147 0.91 24.27 19.89
C CYS A 147 1.03 24.24 18.35
N GLY A 148 0.25 23.40 17.67
CA GLY A 148 0.27 23.26 16.21
C GLY A 148 1.40 22.40 15.64
N TRP A 149 2.50 22.18 16.38
CA TRP A 149 3.70 21.51 15.85
C TRP A 149 3.45 20.16 15.17
N TYR A 150 2.62 19.29 15.75
CA TYR A 150 2.25 18.01 15.11
C TYR A 150 1.41 18.21 13.85
N ALA A 151 0.49 19.19 13.85
CA ALA A 151 -0.35 19.48 12.69
C ALA A 151 0.47 20.07 11.55
N ASP A 152 1.37 21.01 11.84
CA ASP A 152 2.28 21.61 10.85
C ASP A 152 3.20 20.55 10.24
N GLY A 153 3.78 19.67 11.07
CA GLY A 153 4.64 18.59 10.60
C GLY A 153 3.88 17.51 9.82
N ALA A 154 2.65 17.19 10.20
CA ALA A 154 1.78 16.28 9.44
C ALA A 154 1.35 16.89 8.10
N ALA A 155 1.13 18.21 8.04
CA ALA A 155 0.82 18.92 6.80
C ALA A 155 2.03 19.00 5.85
N ALA A 156 3.24 19.02 6.39
CA ALA A 156 4.48 18.97 5.60
C ALA A 156 4.83 17.56 5.09
N LEU A 157 4.20 16.51 5.63
CA LEU A 157 4.47 15.13 5.24
C LEU A 157 3.97 14.87 3.82
N ILE A 158 4.83 14.28 2.97
CA ILE A 158 4.39 13.70 1.69
C ILE A 158 3.75 12.35 2.01
N GLY A 159 2.42 12.35 2.14
CA GLY A 159 1.65 11.17 2.55
C GLY A 159 1.12 10.31 1.40
N LEU A 160 0.52 9.17 1.75
CA LEU A 160 -0.11 8.23 0.81
C LEU A 160 -1.21 8.88 -0.04
N THR A 161 -2.00 9.78 0.53
CA THR A 161 -3.05 10.51 -0.21
C THR A 161 -2.46 11.40 -1.30
N GLU A 162 -1.41 12.16 -0.96
CA GLU A 162 -0.71 13.02 -1.92
C GLU A 162 -0.06 12.18 -3.02
N LEU A 163 0.65 11.10 -2.66
CA LEU A 163 1.23 10.19 -3.65
C LEU A 163 0.18 9.56 -4.57
N HIS A 164 -0.98 9.19 -4.03
CA HIS A 164 -2.06 8.64 -4.84
C HIS A 164 -2.58 9.67 -5.85
N GLN A 165 -2.74 10.93 -5.44
CA GLN A 165 -3.11 12.03 -6.33
C GLN A 165 -2.05 12.26 -7.42
N GLN A 166 -0.76 12.29 -7.06
CA GLN A 166 0.33 12.43 -8.03
C GLN A 166 0.37 11.29 -9.03
N VAL A 167 0.18 10.03 -8.59
CA VAL A 167 0.10 8.86 -9.49
C VAL A 167 -1.10 8.98 -10.43
N SER A 168 -2.25 9.44 -9.93
CA SER A 168 -3.46 9.63 -10.73
C SER A 168 -3.27 10.72 -11.78
N GLN A 169 -2.75 11.88 -11.38
CA GLN A 169 -2.42 12.98 -12.27
C GLN A 169 -1.39 12.58 -13.32
N TRP A 170 -0.35 11.84 -12.92
CA TRP A 170 0.65 11.34 -13.85
C TRP A 170 0.05 10.34 -14.84
N ALA A 171 -0.84 9.45 -14.40
CA ALA A 171 -1.52 8.50 -15.27
C ALA A 171 -2.44 9.19 -16.31
N GLU A 172 -3.01 10.34 -15.96
CA GLU A 172 -3.79 11.21 -16.85
C GLU A 172 -2.91 11.98 -17.83
N SER A 173 -1.76 12.50 -17.36
CA SER A 173 -0.83 13.27 -18.19
C SER A 173 0.04 12.41 -19.11
N THR A 174 0.27 11.15 -18.73
CA THR A 174 1.04 10.22 -19.54
C THR A 174 0.18 9.87 -20.74
N PRO A 175 0.65 10.14 -21.98
CA PRO A 175 -0.06 9.67 -23.16
C PRO A 175 -0.21 8.17 -22.97
N THR A 176 -1.46 7.69 -23.00
CA THR A 176 -1.69 6.24 -23.10
C THR A 176 -0.73 5.75 -24.17
N LEU A 177 0.01 4.66 -23.88
CA LEU A 177 0.67 3.86 -24.90
C LEU A 177 -0.47 3.40 -25.84
N ALA A 178 -0.88 4.29 -26.73
CA ALA A 178 -2.01 4.19 -27.63
C ALA A 178 -1.40 4.55 -28.98
N GLY A 179 -1.13 3.48 -29.72
CA GLY A 179 -0.61 3.55 -31.06
C GLY A 179 -1.49 4.35 -32.02
N PRO A 180 -1.02 4.49 -33.28
CA PRO A 180 -0.45 3.36 -34.02
C PRO A 180 0.99 3.02 -33.65
N TRP A 181 1.22 1.75 -33.30
CA TRP A 181 2.55 1.20 -33.08
C TRP A 181 3.21 0.86 -34.43
N PRO A 182 4.54 0.99 -34.55
CA PRO A 182 5.25 0.49 -35.71
C PRO A 182 4.97 -1.01 -35.95
N THR A 183 4.85 -1.42 -37.22
CA THR A 183 4.56 -2.82 -37.60
C THR A 183 5.57 -3.83 -37.04
N HIS A 184 6.81 -3.41 -36.75
CA HIS A 184 7.80 -4.29 -36.13
C HIS A 184 7.57 -4.50 -34.62
N LEU A 185 6.88 -3.58 -33.94
CA LEU A 185 6.49 -3.69 -32.53
C LEU A 185 5.11 -4.33 -32.36
N ASP A 186 4.21 -4.13 -33.31
CA ASP A 186 2.87 -4.72 -33.29
C ASP A 186 2.49 -5.41 -34.62
N PRO A 187 3.25 -6.43 -35.06
CA PRO A 187 3.04 -7.08 -36.35
C PRO A 187 1.66 -7.75 -36.47
N LYS A 188 1.03 -8.04 -35.33
CA LYS A 188 -0.27 -8.73 -35.23
C LYS A 188 -1.40 -7.83 -34.71
N GLY A 189 -1.16 -6.54 -34.48
CA GLY A 189 -2.17 -5.62 -33.94
C GLY A 189 -2.61 -5.90 -32.49
N VAL A 190 -1.91 -6.78 -31.77
CA VAL A 190 -2.26 -7.22 -30.41
C VAL A 190 -2.04 -6.08 -29.41
N LEU A 191 -0.95 -5.33 -29.53
CA LEU A 191 -0.69 -4.19 -28.65
C LEU A 191 -1.73 -3.09 -28.86
N SER A 192 -2.17 -2.90 -30.11
CA SER A 192 -3.25 -1.96 -30.46
C SER A 192 -4.61 -2.39 -29.88
N GLN A 193 -4.91 -3.70 -29.87
CA GLN A 193 -6.13 -4.23 -29.26
C GLN A 193 -6.15 -4.10 -27.73
N ILE A 194 -5.01 -4.40 -27.08
CA ILE A 194 -4.86 -4.25 -25.62
C ILE A 194 -4.98 -2.77 -25.23
N ALA A 195 -4.30 -1.87 -25.94
CA ALA A 195 -4.39 -0.43 -25.70
C ALA A 195 -5.81 0.12 -25.88
N ALA A 196 -6.54 -0.34 -26.91
CA ALA A 196 -7.93 0.05 -27.14
C ALA A 196 -8.86 -0.43 -26.02
N THR A 197 -8.61 -1.63 -25.48
CA THR A 197 -9.38 -2.18 -24.36
C THR A 197 -9.10 -1.41 -23.07
N ALA A 198 -7.83 -1.14 -22.77
CA ALA A 198 -7.43 -0.33 -21.62
C ALA A 198 -8.00 1.10 -21.67
N ALA A 199 -8.00 1.73 -22.85
CA ALA A 199 -8.57 3.06 -23.05
C ALA A 199 -10.10 3.09 -22.84
N ARG A 200 -10.82 2.03 -23.22
CA ARG A 200 -12.27 1.90 -22.97
C ARG A 200 -12.58 1.73 -21.48
N SER A 201 -11.80 0.92 -20.76
CA SER A 201 -11.94 0.77 -19.31
C SER A 201 -11.66 2.08 -18.56
N ARG A 202 -10.67 2.86 -19.00
CA ARG A 202 -10.37 4.18 -18.43
C ARG A 202 -11.51 5.19 -18.62
N LYS A 203 -12.19 5.19 -19.78
CA LYS A 203 -13.38 6.04 -20.03
C LYS A 203 -14.59 5.66 -19.15
N LEU A 204 -14.76 4.37 -18.83
CA LEU A 204 -15.83 3.93 -17.93
C LEU A 204 -15.59 4.38 -16.48
N VAL A 205 -14.33 4.44 -16.04
CA VAL A 205 -13.96 4.94 -14.70
C VAL A 205 -14.08 6.47 -14.60
N SER A 206 -13.69 7.23 -15.63
CA SER A 206 -13.90 8.69 -15.65
C SER A 206 -15.37 9.11 -15.87
N GLY A 207 -16.26 8.20 -16.27
CA GLY A 207 -17.67 8.48 -16.55
C GLY A 207 -18.61 8.33 -15.34
N ALA A 208 -18.11 7.89 -14.19
CA ALA A 208 -18.90 7.77 -12.96
C ALA A 208 -19.05 9.16 -12.27
N VAL A 209 -20.10 9.87 -12.70
CA VAL A 209 -20.95 10.92 -12.08
C VAL A 209 -20.42 11.68 -10.82
N PRO A 210 -20.61 13.02 -10.75
CA PRO A 210 -20.01 13.89 -9.75
C PRO A 210 -20.62 13.69 -8.35
N LEU A 211 -19.78 13.90 -7.33
CA LEU A 211 -20.22 14.20 -5.95
C LEU A 211 -21.12 15.45 -5.99
N GLN A 212 -22.43 15.24 -5.92
CA GLN A 212 -23.34 16.30 -5.50
C GLN A 212 -23.31 16.38 -3.98
N VAL A 213 -23.15 17.63 -3.52
CA VAL A 213 -23.10 18.10 -2.12
C VAL A 213 -24.42 17.81 -1.39
#